data_AF-A0A3E0P141-F1
#
_entry.id   AF-A0A3E0P141-F1
#
_cell.length_a   1.000
_cell.length_b   1.000
_cell.length_c   1.000
_cell.angle_alpha   90.00
_cell.angle_beta   90.00
_cell.angle_gamma   90.00
#
_symmetry.space_group_name_H-M   'P 1'
#
loop_
_entity.id
_entity.type
_entity.pdbx_description
1 polymer ?
#
loop_
_entity_poly.entity_id
_entity_poly.type
_entity_poly.pdbx_seq_one_letter_code
_entity_poly.pdbx_strand_id
1 'polypeptide(L)'
;MVAGLSSLFDRAEKLGGMHFVVTGLVPTSILVLANLFIASLFFDGVGTFLGKVNAEVSLDQALQWLALLGGVVLLAFVSWSLLPWMRTFLEGDYLPDGLRIWLSSRQLAKRDTLTKEQGKLLDLIAKFREVAGVSAVRAYQEPDPQTYDQTEHAGPEVPAAEMQPSSPASPSGSLPSGPAGSNGRLLIALLDAICAWLSGGRRNRETDPEPDPPQAGTGLSPRMRMLWIHRLVESRDFGRKRGAKERPTDQSFASFEGMEKMRDLRARGQLIPFDTAKSAFEALSRDLKGYSEDSLPELEGLREELYLLARYGLSAAESQYSRLSSRVFFGWASESGAVAPTSMGQAAARLQHYGFERYRMQMDLVWPRLQQLTAKNETFTKILNQAQSRLDFAVTMTFGFALTALVWTWLAPAYGESTSPVEVAPSFAAWTLAILFYQVAVWAYRNYGEVSCSALDHFRFDLLQALHLKLPTNSAEERDLWELWCNEARLLGEYASNYEHPPNS
;
A
#
# COMPACT_ATOMS: atom_id res chain seq x y z
N MET A 1 -15.97 35.69 -12.64
CA MET A 1 -16.81 35.82 -11.42
C MET A 1 -18.15 35.08 -11.55
N VAL A 2 -18.92 35.27 -12.64
CA VAL A 2 -20.22 34.61 -12.85
C VAL A 2 -20.12 33.07 -12.95
N ALA A 3 -19.08 32.51 -13.58
CA ALA A 3 -18.83 31.06 -13.62
C ALA A 3 -18.55 30.43 -12.24
N GLY A 4 -18.13 31.24 -11.25
CA GLY A 4 -17.95 30.76 -9.88
C GLY A 4 -19.27 30.56 -9.14
N LEU A 5 -20.27 31.42 -9.39
CA LEU A 5 -21.56 31.40 -8.71
C LEU A 5 -22.43 30.20 -9.11
N SER A 6 -22.45 29.82 -10.38
CA SER A 6 -23.16 28.60 -10.82
C SER A 6 -22.56 27.35 -10.20
N SER A 7 -21.22 27.27 -10.12
CA SER A 7 -20.53 26.16 -9.45
C SER A 7 -20.83 26.07 -7.95
N LEU A 8 -21.09 27.20 -7.29
CA LEU A 8 -21.49 27.23 -5.89
C LEU A 8 -22.93 26.75 -5.70
N PHE A 9 -23.81 27.05 -6.65
CA PHE A 9 -25.21 26.62 -6.59
C PHE A 9 -25.35 25.10 -6.80
N ASP A 10 -24.65 24.53 -7.78
CA ASP A 10 -24.57 23.06 -7.99
C ASP A 10 -23.95 22.35 -6.78
N ARG A 11 -23.03 23.02 -6.08
CA ARG A 11 -22.46 22.54 -4.81
C ARG A 11 -23.45 22.64 -3.66
N ALA A 12 -24.31 23.66 -3.64
CA ALA A 12 -25.33 23.83 -2.62
C ALA A 12 -26.42 22.75 -2.70
N GLU A 13 -26.82 22.34 -3.91
CA GLU A 13 -27.75 21.22 -4.09
C GLU A 13 -27.18 19.89 -3.53
N LYS A 14 -25.85 19.74 -3.60
CA LYS A 14 -25.14 18.59 -3.04
C LYS A 14 -24.95 18.62 -1.52
N LEU A 15 -25.32 19.72 -0.84
CA LEU A 15 -25.19 19.83 0.63
C LEU A 15 -26.06 18.83 1.39
N GLY A 16 -27.17 18.38 0.81
CA GLY A 16 -28.00 17.32 1.38
C GLY A 16 -27.44 15.91 1.16
N GLY A 17 -26.38 15.76 0.36
CA GLY A 17 -25.82 14.47 0.00
C GLY A 17 -25.03 13.83 1.15
N MET A 18 -25.18 12.51 1.30
CA MET A 18 -24.40 11.71 2.26
C MET A 18 -22.89 11.94 2.14
N HIS A 19 -22.40 12.24 0.93
CA HIS A 19 -21.00 12.56 0.69
C HIS A 19 -20.56 13.82 1.45
N PHE A 20 -21.28 14.94 1.34
CA PHE A 20 -20.94 16.18 2.08
C PHE A 20 -20.93 15.96 3.59
N VAL A 21 -21.91 15.22 4.11
CA VAL A 21 -21.99 14.89 5.53
C VAL A 21 -20.74 14.13 5.98
N VAL A 22 -20.36 13.09 5.24
CA VAL A 22 -19.24 12.22 5.61
C VAL A 22 -17.87 12.89 5.41
N THR A 23 -17.67 13.63 4.33
CA THR A 23 -16.34 14.17 3.98
C THR A 23 -16.11 15.59 4.45
N GLY A 24 -17.17 16.37 4.69
CA GLY A 24 -17.09 17.76 5.14
C GLY A 24 -17.57 17.93 6.57
N LEU A 25 -18.85 17.65 6.83
CA LEU A 25 -19.50 17.99 8.10
C LEU A 25 -18.95 17.20 9.28
N VAL A 26 -18.81 15.88 9.15
CA VAL A 26 -18.34 14.99 10.23
C VAL A 26 -16.89 15.33 10.66
N PRO A 27 -15.89 15.39 9.75
CA PRO A 27 -14.54 15.80 10.11
C PRO A 27 -14.49 17.16 10.80
N THR A 28 -15.20 18.14 10.24
CA THR A 28 -15.21 19.51 10.76
C THR A 28 -15.83 19.56 12.15
N SER A 29 -16.94 18.84 12.36
CA SER A 29 -17.57 18.72 13.68
C SER A 29 -16.62 18.11 14.70
N ILE A 30 -15.91 17.02 14.34
CA ILE A 30 -14.91 16.39 15.21
C ILE A 30 -13.81 17.39 15.58
N LEU A 31 -13.29 18.13 14.61
CA LEU A 31 -12.23 19.12 14.83
C LEU A 31 -12.69 20.29 15.69
N VAL A 32 -13.90 20.81 15.45
CA VAL A 32 -14.45 21.91 16.25
C VAL A 32 -14.71 21.46 17.68
N LEU A 33 -15.30 20.28 17.88
CA LEU A 33 -15.52 19.72 19.22
C LEU A 33 -14.20 19.47 19.95
N ALA A 34 -13.19 18.93 19.27
CA ALA A 34 -11.86 18.74 19.86
C ALA A 34 -11.23 20.09 20.26
N ASN A 35 -11.31 21.10 19.40
CA ASN A 35 -10.79 22.44 19.69
C ASN A 35 -11.55 23.13 20.83
N LEU A 36 -12.88 23.02 20.88
CA LEU A 36 -13.70 23.55 21.98
C LEU A 36 -13.37 22.87 23.30
N PHE A 37 -13.18 21.55 23.27
CA PHE A 37 -12.76 20.80 24.46
C PHE A 37 -11.38 21.26 24.94
N ILE A 38 -10.38 21.34 24.04
CA ILE A 38 -9.06 21.85 24.39
C ILE A 38 -9.17 23.28 24.94
N ALA A 39 -9.91 24.17 24.28
CA ALA A 39 -10.11 25.54 24.73
C ALA A 39 -10.80 25.63 26.09
N SER A 40 -11.71 24.72 26.42
CA SER A 40 -12.35 24.69 27.75
C SER A 40 -11.38 24.38 28.89
N LEU A 41 -10.23 23.75 28.60
CA LEU A 41 -9.18 23.47 29.58
C LEU A 41 -8.28 24.67 29.85
N PHE A 42 -8.17 25.59 28.89
CA PHE A 42 -7.26 26.74 28.98
C PHE A 42 -7.98 28.08 29.20
N PHE A 43 -9.26 28.17 28.84
CA PHE A 43 -10.04 29.41 28.92
C PHE A 43 -11.33 29.20 29.72
N ASP A 44 -11.38 29.79 30.91
CA ASP A 44 -12.55 29.72 31.81
C ASP A 44 -13.85 30.17 31.11
N GLY A 45 -13.77 31.15 30.21
CA GLY A 45 -14.90 31.61 29.41
C GLY A 45 -15.51 30.50 28.55
N VAL A 46 -14.68 29.62 27.97
CA VAL A 46 -15.15 28.48 27.17
C VAL A 46 -15.67 27.38 28.08
N GLY A 47 -15.00 27.10 29.20
CA GLY A 47 -15.47 26.12 30.19
C GLY A 47 -16.84 26.48 30.77
N THR A 48 -17.03 27.75 31.15
CA THR A 48 -18.33 28.26 31.64
C THR A 48 -19.40 28.28 30.56
N PHE A 49 -19.04 28.56 29.30
CA PHE A 49 -19.96 28.44 28.16
C PHE A 49 -20.43 26.99 27.96
N LEU A 50 -19.51 26.01 27.95
CA LEU A 50 -19.86 24.60 27.82
C LEU A 50 -20.61 24.05 29.03
N GLY A 51 -20.34 24.54 30.24
CA GLY A 51 -21.06 24.14 31.45
C GLY A 51 -22.54 24.51 31.44
N LYS A 52 -22.94 25.53 30.66
CA LYS A 52 -24.34 25.95 30.51
C LYS A 52 -25.19 25.00 29.66
N VAL A 53 -24.61 24.00 28.99
CA VAL A 53 -25.33 23.01 28.17
C VAL A 53 -26.42 22.25 28.95
N ASN A 54 -26.25 22.07 30.26
CA ASN A 54 -27.19 21.29 31.10
C ASN A 54 -28.23 22.13 31.86
N ALA A 55 -28.19 23.46 31.75
CA ALA A 55 -29.18 24.33 32.39
C ALA A 55 -30.42 24.49 31.50
N GLU A 56 -31.54 24.96 32.06
CA GLU A 56 -32.71 25.36 31.27
C GLU A 56 -32.27 26.33 30.16
N VAL A 57 -32.40 25.88 28.91
CA VAL A 57 -31.87 26.59 27.74
C VAL A 57 -32.66 27.88 27.56
N SER A 58 -32.04 29.02 27.89
CA SER A 58 -32.63 30.31 27.59
C SER A 58 -32.66 30.56 26.08
N LEU A 59 -33.54 31.45 25.61
CA LEU A 59 -33.62 31.80 24.19
C LEU A 59 -32.25 32.29 23.65
N ASP A 60 -31.53 33.08 24.44
CA ASP A 60 -30.20 33.57 24.08
C ASP A 60 -29.17 32.43 23.93
N GLN A 61 -29.24 31.43 24.81
CA GLN A 61 -28.38 30.25 24.70
C GLN A 61 -28.73 29.43 23.46
N ALA A 62 -30.02 29.22 23.17
CA ALA A 62 -30.46 28.53 21.96
C ALA A 62 -29.93 29.23 20.70
N LEU A 63 -29.98 30.57 20.65
CA LEU A 63 -29.43 31.35 19.53
C LEU A 63 -27.91 31.21 19.42
N GLN A 64 -27.17 31.18 20.53
CA GLN A 64 -25.72 30.95 20.53
C GLN A 64 -25.37 29.54 20.02
N TRP A 65 -26.10 28.50 20.43
CA TRP A 65 -25.93 27.14 19.91
C TRP A 65 -26.24 27.06 18.42
N LEU A 66 -27.32 27.71 17.98
CA LEU A 66 -27.68 27.76 16.57
C LEU A 66 -26.62 28.50 15.74
N ALA A 67 -26.07 29.59 16.26
CA ALA A 67 -24.96 30.31 15.63
C ALA A 67 -23.69 29.46 15.55
N LEU A 68 -23.34 28.73 16.62
CA LEU A 68 -22.20 27.80 16.64
C LEU A 68 -22.38 26.69 15.61
N LEU A 69 -23.56 26.04 15.57
CA LEU A 69 -23.87 25.01 14.58
C LEU A 69 -23.81 25.56 13.15
N GLY A 70 -24.37 26.76 12.92
CA GLY A 70 -24.25 27.46 11.63
C GLY A 70 -22.79 27.73 11.23
N GLY A 71 -21.95 28.12 12.19
CA GLY A 71 -20.51 28.29 11.99
C GLY A 71 -19.81 26.98 11.62
N VAL A 72 -20.13 25.87 12.28
CA VAL A 72 -19.60 24.53 11.94
C VAL A 72 -19.98 24.12 10.52
N VAL A 73 -21.25 24.31 10.14
CA VAL A 73 -21.72 24.00 8.77
C VAL A 73 -21.01 24.87 7.74
N LEU A 74 -20.80 26.15 8.01
CA LEU A 74 -20.06 27.06 7.13
C LEU A 74 -18.60 26.63 6.98
N LEU A 75 -17.91 26.30 8.08
CA LEU A 75 -16.55 25.80 8.06
C LEU A 75 -16.44 24.47 7.29
N ALA A 76 -17.43 23.59 7.44
CA ALA A 76 -17.48 22.33 6.71
C ALA A 76 -17.63 22.57 5.20
N PHE A 77 -18.47 23.53 4.81
CA PHE A 77 -18.63 23.92 3.41
C PHE A 77 -17.36 24.52 2.80
N VAL A 78 -16.67 25.40 3.54
CA VAL A 78 -15.38 25.97 3.11
C VAL A 78 -14.33 24.87 2.98
N SER A 79 -14.20 24.01 3.99
CA SER A 79 -13.26 22.89 3.97
C SER A 79 -13.51 21.95 2.79
N TRP A 80 -14.78 21.60 2.56
CA TRP A 80 -15.17 20.78 1.41
C TRP A 80 -14.85 21.45 0.07
N SER A 81 -15.05 22.77 -0.03
CA SER A 81 -14.70 23.52 -1.24
C SER A 81 -13.20 23.60 -1.53
N LEU A 82 -12.37 23.51 -0.48
CA LEU A 82 -10.90 23.51 -0.56
C LEU A 82 -10.31 22.12 -0.80
N LEU A 83 -11.10 21.04 -0.76
CA LEU A 83 -10.59 19.67 -0.89
C LEU A 83 -9.70 19.41 -2.11
N PRO A 84 -10.06 19.85 -3.33
CA PRO A 84 -9.19 19.65 -4.49
C PRO A 84 -7.83 20.34 -4.34
N TRP A 85 -7.81 21.54 -3.75
CA TRP A 85 -6.59 22.29 -3.48
C TRP A 85 -5.76 21.62 -2.37
N MET A 86 -6.40 21.17 -1.30
CA MET A 86 -5.76 20.42 -0.23
C MET A 86 -5.11 19.13 -0.75
N ARG A 87 -5.81 18.41 -1.64
CA ARG A 87 -5.30 17.18 -2.27
C ARG A 87 -4.05 17.43 -3.10
N THR A 88 -4.12 18.38 -4.02
CA THR A 88 -3.00 18.78 -4.90
C THR A 88 -1.81 19.36 -4.13
N PHE A 89 -2.07 20.08 -3.04
CA PHE A 89 -1.01 20.50 -2.11
C PHE A 89 -0.30 19.30 -1.48
N LEU A 90 -1.04 18.29 -1.01
CA LEU A 90 -0.44 17.07 -0.44
C LEU A 90 0.22 16.17 -1.49
N GLU A 91 -0.22 16.21 -2.75
CA GLU A 91 0.48 15.57 -3.88
C GLU A 91 1.83 16.27 -4.17
N GLY A 92 1.92 17.56 -3.82
CA GLY A 92 3.13 18.35 -3.83
C GLY A 92 3.25 19.30 -5.03
N ASP A 93 2.18 19.47 -5.81
CA ASP A 93 2.16 20.31 -7.01
C ASP A 93 2.20 21.81 -6.67
N TYR A 94 1.63 22.20 -5.53
CA TYR A 94 1.66 23.57 -5.03
C TYR A 94 2.85 23.88 -4.09
N LEU A 95 3.80 22.96 -3.95
CA LEU A 95 4.99 23.22 -3.13
C LEU A 95 5.98 24.14 -3.87
N PRO A 96 6.67 25.05 -3.15
CA PRO A 96 7.75 25.84 -3.74
C PRO A 96 8.81 24.93 -4.37
N ASP A 97 9.38 25.36 -5.51
CA ASP A 97 10.30 24.54 -6.31
C ASP A 97 11.47 23.95 -5.50
N GLY A 98 12.08 24.74 -4.62
CA GLY A 98 13.18 24.27 -3.77
C GLY A 98 12.76 23.12 -2.85
N LEU A 99 11.56 23.21 -2.26
CA LEU A 99 11.02 22.16 -1.40
C LEU A 99 10.61 20.93 -2.22
N ARG A 100 10.00 21.14 -3.39
CA ARG A 100 9.63 20.07 -4.32
C ARG A 100 10.85 19.27 -4.80
N ILE A 101 11.93 19.95 -5.21
CA ILE A 101 13.18 19.30 -5.64
C ILE A 101 13.81 18.53 -4.47
N TRP A 102 13.88 19.14 -3.28
CA TRP A 102 14.43 18.49 -2.09
C TRP A 102 13.65 17.23 -1.71
N LEU A 103 12.32 17.30 -1.68
CA LEU A 103 11.45 16.16 -1.39
C LEU A 103 11.57 15.06 -2.45
N SER A 104 11.57 15.43 -3.73
CA SER A 104 11.73 14.48 -4.84
C SER A 104 13.08 13.77 -4.79
N SER A 105 14.15 14.49 -4.45
CA SER A 105 15.50 13.92 -4.25
C SER A 105 15.52 12.91 -3.10
N ARG A 106 14.80 13.18 -2.01
CA ARG A 106 14.65 12.24 -0.88
C ARG A 106 13.86 10.99 -1.28
N GLN A 107 12.81 11.13 -2.09
CA GLN A 107 12.05 9.99 -2.60
C GLN A 107 12.88 9.15 -3.59
N LEU A 108 13.69 9.79 -4.42
CA LEU A 108 14.61 9.13 -5.34
C LEU A 108 15.68 8.34 -4.58
N ALA A 109 16.33 8.95 -3.59
CA ALA A 109 17.31 8.26 -2.75
C ALA A 109 16.70 7.04 -2.01
N LYS A 110 15.44 7.15 -1.59
CA LYS A 110 14.70 6.04 -0.99
C LYS A 110 14.44 4.91 -1.99
N ARG A 111 14.03 5.24 -3.23
CA ARG A 111 13.86 4.27 -4.32
C ARG A 111 15.17 3.55 -4.60
N ASP A 112 16.25 4.30 -4.81
CA ASP A 112 17.56 3.75 -5.15
C ASP A 112 18.11 2.83 -4.05
N THR A 113 17.82 3.13 -2.78
CA THR A 113 18.18 2.25 -1.65
C THR A 113 17.46 0.92 -1.75
N LEU A 114 16.15 0.92 -2.02
CA LEU A 114 15.36 -0.30 -2.17
C LEU A 114 15.75 -1.09 -3.43
N THR A 115 16.03 -0.43 -4.55
CA THR A 115 16.52 -1.09 -5.76
C THR A 115 17.88 -1.72 -5.55
N LYS A 116 18.79 -1.08 -4.79
CA LYS A 116 20.07 -1.69 -4.39
C LYS A 116 19.88 -2.91 -3.49
N GLU A 117 18.95 -2.87 -2.54
CA GLU A 117 18.60 -4.03 -1.70
C GLU A 117 18.01 -5.17 -2.54
N GLN A 118 17.12 -4.83 -3.49
CA GLN A 118 16.54 -5.77 -4.44
C GLN A 118 17.63 -6.46 -5.29
N GLY A 119 18.59 -5.70 -5.80
CA GLY A 119 19.74 -6.23 -6.56
C GLY A 119 20.61 -7.18 -5.74
N LYS A 120 20.86 -6.86 -4.46
CA LYS A 120 21.58 -7.76 -3.53
C LYS A 120 20.84 -9.08 -3.31
N LEU A 121 19.52 -9.05 -3.20
CA LEU A 121 18.72 -10.27 -3.06
C LEU A 121 18.71 -11.10 -4.34
N LEU A 122 18.67 -10.47 -5.52
CA LEU A 122 18.78 -11.20 -6.79
C LEU A 122 20.13 -11.91 -6.92
N ASP A 123 21.24 -11.23 -6.59
CA ASP A 123 22.57 -11.85 -6.56
C ASP A 123 22.60 -13.03 -5.57
N LEU A 124 22.00 -12.86 -4.39
CA LEU A 124 21.89 -13.92 -3.40
C LEU A 124 21.09 -15.14 -3.91
N ILE A 125 19.92 -14.89 -4.52
CA ILE A 125 19.07 -15.93 -5.13
C ILE A 125 19.83 -16.65 -6.24
N ALA A 126 20.53 -15.91 -7.10
CA ALA A 126 21.35 -16.48 -8.18
C ALA A 126 22.43 -17.40 -7.63
N LYS A 127 23.17 -16.97 -6.60
CA LYS A 127 24.18 -17.80 -5.91
C LYS A 127 23.60 -19.08 -5.32
N PHE A 128 22.45 -19.00 -4.64
CA PHE A 128 21.76 -20.18 -4.12
C PHE A 128 21.28 -21.12 -5.23
N ARG A 129 20.77 -20.60 -6.35
CA ARG A 129 20.30 -21.40 -7.49
C ARG A 129 21.46 -22.09 -8.22
N GLU A 130 22.57 -21.40 -8.44
CA GLU A 130 23.80 -21.95 -9.03
C GLU A 130 24.29 -23.15 -8.20
N VAL A 131 24.38 -22.94 -6.89
CA VAL A 131 24.75 -23.96 -5.91
C VAL A 131 23.79 -25.15 -5.88
N ALA A 132 22.50 -24.85 -5.96
CA ALA A 132 21.44 -25.85 -5.99
C ALA A 132 21.47 -26.66 -7.29
N GLY A 133 22.41 -26.42 -8.22
CA GLY A 133 22.44 -27.11 -9.51
C GLY A 133 21.16 -26.89 -10.32
N VAL A 134 20.35 -25.90 -9.93
CA VAL A 134 19.21 -25.41 -10.71
C VAL A 134 19.83 -24.50 -11.77
N SER A 135 20.54 -25.14 -12.70
CA SER A 135 21.07 -24.50 -13.89
C SER A 135 19.86 -24.09 -14.73
N ALA A 136 19.45 -22.83 -14.57
CA ALA A 136 18.64 -22.03 -15.47
C ALA A 136 17.72 -22.79 -16.47
N VAL A 137 16.86 -23.71 -16.00
CA VAL A 137 15.86 -24.36 -16.90
C VAL A 137 14.77 -23.39 -17.38
N ARG A 138 14.76 -22.19 -16.83
CA ARG A 138 14.52 -20.97 -17.59
C ARG A 138 15.24 -19.93 -16.79
N ALA A 139 16.20 -19.22 -17.39
CA ALA A 139 16.35 -17.85 -16.96
C ALA A 139 14.93 -17.29 -16.94
N TYR A 140 14.51 -16.69 -15.82
CA TYR A 140 13.66 -15.52 -15.95
C TYR A 140 14.48 -14.58 -16.84
N GLN A 141 14.47 -14.79 -18.16
CA GLN A 141 14.44 -13.69 -19.07
C GLN A 141 13.28 -12.89 -18.50
N GLU A 142 13.58 -11.76 -17.87
CA GLU A 142 12.66 -10.64 -17.98
C GLU A 142 12.17 -10.72 -19.42
N PRO A 143 10.86 -10.98 -19.65
CA PRO A 143 10.37 -11.09 -21.00
C PRO A 143 10.92 -9.85 -21.69
N ASP A 144 11.73 -10.06 -22.73
CA ASP A 144 12.18 -8.97 -23.57
C ASP A 144 10.89 -8.16 -23.83
N PRO A 145 10.85 -6.85 -23.55
CA PRO A 145 9.63 -6.06 -23.67
C PRO A 145 8.92 -6.26 -25.02
N GLN A 146 9.64 -6.76 -26.02
CA GLN A 146 9.14 -7.13 -27.35
C GLN A 146 8.58 -8.57 -27.48
N THR A 147 8.88 -9.50 -26.56
CA THR A 147 8.45 -10.92 -26.65
C THR A 147 7.09 -11.20 -26.00
N TYR A 148 6.47 -10.23 -25.33
CA TYR A 148 5.06 -10.35 -24.90
C TYR A 148 4.07 -10.43 -26.07
N ASP A 149 4.53 -10.21 -27.31
CA ASP A 149 3.67 -9.99 -28.48
C ASP A 149 3.40 -11.24 -29.35
N GLN A 150 3.98 -12.42 -29.06
CA GLN A 150 3.92 -13.54 -30.03
C GLN A 150 3.53 -14.94 -29.52
N THR A 151 3.42 -15.21 -28.21
CA THR A 151 3.22 -16.61 -27.73
C THR A 151 1.83 -16.98 -27.19
N GLU A 152 0.79 -16.16 -27.37
CA GLU A 152 -0.55 -16.44 -26.82
C GLU A 152 -1.54 -17.20 -27.75
N HIS A 153 -1.12 -17.69 -28.92
CA HIS A 153 -2.06 -18.29 -29.90
C HIS A 153 -2.31 -19.82 -29.80
N ALA A 154 -2.05 -20.49 -28.68
CA ALA A 154 -2.47 -21.89 -28.53
C ALA A 154 -2.75 -22.29 -27.07
N GLY A 155 -3.90 -21.87 -26.53
CA GLY A 155 -4.48 -22.44 -25.32
C GLY A 155 -5.65 -23.38 -25.67
N PRO A 156 -5.74 -24.59 -25.08
CA PRO A 156 -6.81 -25.55 -25.39
C PRO A 156 -8.16 -25.11 -24.80
N GLU A 157 -9.25 -25.40 -25.53
CA GLU A 157 -10.62 -25.20 -25.09
C GLU A 157 -10.90 -25.93 -23.76
N VAL A 158 -11.30 -25.18 -22.73
CA VAL A 158 -11.77 -25.71 -21.45
C VAL A 158 -13.31 -25.60 -21.42
N PRO A 159 -14.05 -26.68 -21.11
CA PRO A 159 -15.51 -26.63 -21.09
C PRO A 159 -16.03 -25.82 -19.89
N ALA A 160 -17.09 -25.06 -20.13
CA ALA A 160 -17.80 -24.27 -19.13
C ALA A 160 -18.39 -25.15 -18.02
N ALA A 161 -17.95 -24.93 -16.78
CA ALA A 161 -18.57 -25.50 -15.58
C ALA A 161 -19.31 -24.40 -14.81
N GLU A 162 -20.59 -24.65 -14.55
CA GLU A 162 -21.53 -23.85 -13.75
C GLU A 162 -20.98 -23.52 -12.34
N MET A 163 -20.94 -22.24 -12.01
CA MET A 163 -20.70 -21.73 -10.65
C MET A 163 -22.04 -21.39 -9.99
N GLN A 164 -22.42 -22.16 -8.96
CA GLN A 164 -23.50 -21.80 -8.03
C GLN A 164 -22.95 -20.86 -6.92
N PRO A 165 -23.72 -19.83 -6.49
CA PRO A 165 -23.30 -18.93 -5.44
C PRO A 165 -23.64 -19.48 -4.04
N SER A 166 -22.64 -19.56 -3.16
CA SER A 166 -22.81 -19.84 -1.73
C SER A 166 -23.10 -18.56 -0.92
N SER A 167 -24.21 -18.56 -0.18
CA SER A 167 -24.62 -17.49 0.76
C SER A 167 -23.63 -17.30 1.93
N PRO A 168 -23.42 -16.07 2.42
CA PRO A 168 -22.65 -15.82 3.64
C PRO A 168 -23.49 -15.94 4.91
N ALA A 169 -22.93 -16.59 5.93
CA ALA A 169 -23.48 -16.70 7.27
C ALA A 169 -23.21 -15.44 8.11
N SER A 170 -24.22 -14.97 8.84
CA SER A 170 -24.14 -13.85 9.78
C SER A 170 -23.53 -14.27 11.13
N PRO A 171 -22.62 -13.48 11.74
CA PRO A 171 -22.18 -13.72 13.11
C PRO A 171 -23.01 -12.90 14.12
N SER A 172 -23.68 -13.60 15.03
CA SER A 172 -24.28 -13.04 16.25
C SER A 172 -23.26 -13.07 17.40
N GLY A 173 -22.86 -11.92 17.91
CA GLY A 173 -22.01 -11.79 19.10
C GLY A 173 -22.54 -10.70 20.04
N SER A 174 -22.91 -11.09 21.25
CA SER A 174 -23.35 -10.21 22.34
C SER A 174 -22.16 -9.56 23.05
N LEU A 175 -22.31 -8.28 23.43
CA LEU A 175 -21.33 -7.51 24.20
C LEU A 175 -21.67 -7.54 25.70
N PRO A 176 -20.67 -7.62 26.61
CA PRO A 176 -20.90 -7.57 28.04
C PRO A 176 -20.93 -6.12 28.56
N SER A 177 -21.92 -5.84 29.40
CA SER A 177 -22.09 -4.59 30.15
C SER A 177 -21.37 -4.64 31.50
N GLY A 178 -20.49 -3.67 31.78
CA GLY A 178 -19.89 -3.44 33.10
C GLY A 178 -19.50 -1.95 33.28
N PRO A 179 -19.60 -1.37 34.49
CA PRO A 179 -19.69 0.08 34.66
C PRO A 179 -18.35 0.81 34.87
N ALA A 180 -18.36 2.07 34.40
CA ALA A 180 -17.67 3.29 34.86
C ALA A 180 -16.13 3.33 35.07
N GLY A 181 -15.50 4.20 34.26
CA GLY A 181 -14.15 4.75 34.38
C GLY A 181 -13.83 5.53 33.09
N SER A 182 -14.45 6.70 32.90
CA SER A 182 -15.02 7.09 31.60
C SER A 182 -14.21 7.96 30.64
N ASN A 183 -13.01 8.47 30.95
CA ASN A 183 -12.36 9.43 30.02
C ASN A 183 -11.18 8.84 29.23
N GLY A 184 -10.42 7.89 29.79
CA GLY A 184 -9.33 7.22 29.06
C GLY A 184 -9.79 6.12 28.10
N ARG A 185 -10.87 5.41 28.44
CA ARG A 185 -11.40 4.30 27.62
C ARG A 185 -12.08 4.77 26.34
N LEU A 186 -12.66 5.97 26.34
CA LEU A 186 -13.32 6.53 25.16
C LEU A 186 -12.29 6.91 24.09
N LEU A 187 -11.16 7.48 24.49
CA LEU A 187 -10.05 7.78 23.58
C LEU A 187 -9.42 6.50 23.03
N ILE A 188 -9.18 5.49 23.86
CA ILE A 188 -8.62 4.19 23.42
C ILE A 188 -9.61 3.47 22.50
N ALA A 189 -10.91 3.43 22.84
CA ALA A 189 -11.94 2.83 22.00
C ALA A 189 -12.12 3.60 20.68
N LEU A 190 -12.00 4.92 20.68
CA LEU A 190 -12.00 5.74 19.47
C LEU A 190 -10.75 5.46 18.62
N LEU A 191 -9.57 5.39 19.23
CA LEU A 191 -8.33 5.05 18.54
C LEU A 191 -8.35 3.62 18.00
N ASP A 192 -8.93 2.66 18.73
CA ASP A 192 -9.11 1.29 18.27
C ASP A 192 -10.17 1.19 17.18
N ALA A 193 -11.26 1.95 17.26
CA ALA A 193 -12.28 2.02 16.22
C ALA A 193 -11.75 2.71 14.97
N ILE A 194 -10.98 3.78 15.11
CA ILE A 194 -10.25 4.42 14.02
C ILE A 194 -9.24 3.42 13.44
N CYS A 195 -8.41 2.75 14.25
CA CYS A 195 -7.48 1.73 13.76
C CYS A 195 -8.19 0.55 13.06
N ALA A 196 -9.33 0.08 13.58
CA ALA A 196 -10.12 -1.01 12.99
C ALA A 196 -10.81 -0.59 11.68
N TRP A 197 -11.29 0.65 11.63
CA TRP A 197 -11.87 1.26 10.44
C TRP A 197 -10.81 1.54 9.36
N LEU A 198 -9.65 2.07 9.78
CA LEU A 198 -8.49 2.33 8.92
C LEU A 198 -7.84 1.05 8.38
N SER A 199 -7.82 -0.03 9.18
CA SER A 199 -7.33 -1.34 8.74
C SER A 199 -8.34 -2.11 7.89
N GLY A 200 -9.50 -1.52 7.59
CA GLY A 200 -10.47 -2.05 6.64
C GLY A 200 -10.80 -3.51 6.91
N GLY A 201 -11.23 -3.86 8.12
CA GLY A 201 -11.79 -5.19 8.39
C GLY A 201 -10.90 -6.38 8.05
N ARG A 202 -9.56 -6.23 7.98
CA ARG A 202 -8.60 -7.35 7.99
C ARG A 202 -7.92 -7.42 9.35
N ARG A 203 -8.68 -7.79 10.38
CA ARG A 203 -8.14 -8.44 11.58
C ARG A 203 -8.37 -9.95 11.51
N ASN A 204 -8.04 -10.57 10.38
CA ASN A 204 -7.44 -11.89 10.47
C ASN A 204 -5.95 -11.64 10.69
N ARG A 205 -5.59 -11.49 11.96
CA ARG A 205 -4.27 -11.83 12.44
C ARG A 205 -4.19 -13.35 12.40
N GLU A 206 -4.32 -13.93 11.21
CA GLU A 206 -3.65 -15.18 10.92
C GLU A 206 -2.19 -14.85 11.21
N THR A 207 -1.66 -15.44 12.28
CA THR A 207 -0.28 -15.90 12.25
C THR A 207 -0.01 -16.31 10.82
N ASP A 208 0.90 -15.61 10.11
CA ASP A 208 1.41 -16.09 8.82
C ASP A 208 1.61 -17.59 9.03
N PRO A 209 0.85 -18.47 8.35
CA PRO A 209 0.99 -19.89 8.60
C PRO A 209 2.48 -20.17 8.43
N GLU A 210 3.06 -20.84 9.43
CA GLU A 210 4.36 -21.46 9.28
C GLU A 210 4.35 -22.08 7.88
N PRO A 211 5.25 -21.66 6.96
CA PRO A 211 5.11 -22.03 5.56
C PRO A 211 5.01 -23.54 5.52
N ASP A 212 3.83 -24.04 5.13
CA ASP A 212 3.55 -25.47 5.14
C ASP A 212 4.73 -26.16 4.45
N PRO A 213 5.33 -27.21 5.05
CA PRO A 213 6.36 -27.96 4.39
C PRO A 213 5.81 -28.33 3.02
N PRO A 214 6.47 -27.93 1.91
CA PRO A 214 5.87 -28.00 0.59
C PRO A 214 5.42 -29.43 0.35
N GLN A 215 4.10 -29.62 0.19
CA GLN A 215 3.55 -30.91 -0.17
C GLN A 215 4.30 -31.40 -1.39
N ALA A 216 4.77 -32.65 -1.32
CA ALA A 216 5.62 -33.27 -2.32
C ALA A 216 4.85 -33.43 -3.64
N GLY A 217 4.70 -32.33 -4.39
CA GLY A 217 4.28 -32.31 -5.77
C GLY A 217 5.40 -32.89 -6.63
N THR A 218 5.24 -34.17 -6.93
CA THR A 218 6.12 -35.02 -7.73
C THR A 218 6.08 -34.60 -9.20
N GLY A 219 6.87 -33.58 -9.57
CA GLY A 219 6.99 -33.16 -10.97
C GLY A 219 8.39 -32.71 -11.41
N LEU A 220 9.36 -32.62 -10.50
CA LEU A 220 10.74 -32.28 -10.86
C LEU A 220 11.51 -33.54 -11.22
N SER A 221 12.01 -33.59 -12.46
CA SER A 221 12.73 -34.76 -12.97
C SER A 221 13.91 -35.12 -12.03
N PRO A 222 14.15 -36.42 -11.73
CA PRO A 222 15.22 -36.88 -10.84
C PRO A 222 16.67 -36.55 -11.27
N ARG A 223 16.87 -35.82 -12.38
CA ARG A 223 18.18 -35.53 -12.96
C ARG A 223 18.83 -34.22 -12.51
N MET A 224 18.12 -33.32 -11.83
CA MET A 224 18.75 -32.14 -11.21
C MET A 224 19.16 -32.44 -9.76
N ARG A 225 20.17 -33.31 -9.59
CA ARG A 225 20.85 -33.41 -8.30
C ARG A 225 21.71 -32.15 -8.15
N MET A 226 21.46 -31.41 -7.07
CA MET A 226 22.16 -30.16 -6.79
C MET A 226 23.68 -30.37 -6.84
N LEU A 227 24.42 -29.41 -7.41
CA LEU A 227 25.89 -29.43 -7.48
C LEU A 227 26.52 -29.67 -6.10
N TRP A 228 25.93 -29.09 -5.06
CA TRP A 228 26.31 -29.34 -3.67
C TRP A 228 26.03 -30.77 -3.21
N ILE A 229 24.84 -31.31 -3.46
CA ILE A 229 24.53 -32.70 -3.09
C ILE A 229 25.49 -33.65 -3.81
N HIS A 230 25.76 -33.43 -5.10
CA HIS A 230 26.71 -34.24 -5.86
C HIS A 230 28.10 -34.20 -5.22
N ARG A 231 28.62 -33.01 -4.91
CA ARG A 231 29.91 -32.85 -4.24
C ARG A 231 29.94 -33.47 -2.84
N LEU A 232 28.85 -33.42 -2.07
CA LEU A 232 28.79 -34.08 -0.76
C LEU A 232 28.78 -35.60 -0.90
N VAL A 233 28.08 -36.13 -1.91
CA VAL A 233 28.12 -37.56 -2.26
C VAL A 233 29.52 -37.98 -2.69
N GLU A 234 30.20 -37.21 -3.54
CA GLU A 234 31.59 -37.47 -3.93
C GLU A 234 32.55 -37.43 -2.73
N SER A 235 32.39 -36.44 -1.84
CA SER A 235 33.18 -36.32 -0.61
C SER A 235 32.98 -37.52 0.31
N ARG A 236 31.74 -37.97 0.46
CA ARG A 236 31.38 -39.16 1.24
C ARG A 236 31.96 -40.44 0.63
N ASP A 237 31.79 -40.63 -0.67
CA ASP A 237 32.31 -41.80 -1.38
C ASP A 237 33.84 -41.85 -1.32
N PHE A 238 34.50 -40.69 -1.33
CA PHE A 238 35.94 -40.55 -1.10
C PHE A 238 36.34 -40.97 0.33
N GLY A 239 35.62 -40.48 1.35
CA GLY A 239 35.84 -40.89 2.75
C GLY A 239 35.69 -42.40 2.95
N ARG A 240 34.65 -43.00 2.34
CA ARG A 240 34.40 -44.44 2.37
C ARG A 240 35.56 -45.26 1.77
N LYS A 241 36.11 -44.83 0.64
CA LYS A 241 37.25 -45.51 -0.03
C LYS A 241 38.54 -45.45 0.78
N ARG A 242 38.73 -44.41 1.61
CA ARG A 242 39.96 -44.20 2.37
C ARG A 242 40.07 -45.10 3.62
N GLY A 243 38.99 -45.75 4.01
CA GLY A 243 38.90 -46.51 5.25
C GLY A 243 38.66 -45.61 6.47
N ALA A 244 37.89 -46.09 7.43
CA ALA A 244 37.49 -45.31 8.60
C ALA A 244 38.72 -44.86 9.40
N LYS A 245 38.85 -43.55 9.63
CA LYS A 245 39.62 -43.05 10.77
C LYS A 245 38.75 -43.18 12.01
N GLU A 246 39.33 -43.59 13.13
CA GLU A 246 38.64 -43.59 14.42
C GLU A 246 38.07 -42.20 14.72
N ARG A 247 36.86 -42.18 15.29
CA ARG A 247 36.16 -40.96 15.69
C ARG A 247 37.07 -40.15 16.65
N PRO A 248 37.29 -38.85 16.43
CA PRO A 248 37.96 -38.02 17.42
C PRO A 248 37.08 -37.98 18.67
N THR A 249 37.61 -38.41 19.81
CA THR A 249 36.85 -38.52 21.06
C THR A 249 36.37 -37.17 21.60
N ASP A 250 37.03 -36.06 21.21
CA ASP A 250 36.83 -34.73 21.81
C ASP A 250 36.51 -33.59 20.81
N GLN A 251 36.34 -33.85 19.50
CA GLN A 251 36.14 -32.75 18.54
C GLN A 251 34.68 -32.65 18.06
N SER A 252 34.05 -31.50 18.33
CA SER A 252 32.89 -31.04 17.58
C SER A 252 33.32 -30.83 16.12
N PHE A 253 32.71 -31.54 15.17
CA PHE A 253 33.02 -31.35 13.76
C PHE A 253 32.82 -29.89 13.37
N ALA A 254 33.70 -29.37 12.50
CA ALA A 254 33.59 -27.98 12.04
C ALA A 254 32.24 -27.73 11.33
N SER A 255 31.64 -28.77 10.75
CA SER A 255 30.30 -28.71 10.17
C SER A 255 29.21 -28.34 11.19
N PHE A 256 29.33 -28.74 12.46
CA PHE A 256 28.30 -28.46 13.47
C PHE A 256 28.16 -26.97 13.75
N GLU A 257 29.27 -26.23 13.88
CA GLU A 257 29.24 -24.78 14.13
C GLU A 257 28.54 -24.02 13.00
N GLY A 258 28.88 -24.34 11.75
CA GLY A 258 28.24 -23.74 10.58
C GLY A 258 26.73 -24.05 10.51
N MET A 259 26.36 -25.29 10.82
CA MET A 259 24.97 -25.75 10.83
C MET A 259 24.16 -25.12 11.97
N GLU A 260 24.71 -25.03 13.18
CA GLU A 260 24.09 -24.38 14.33
C GLU A 260 23.81 -22.91 14.04
N LYS A 261 24.78 -22.19 13.45
CA LYS A 261 24.58 -20.81 13.02
C LYS A 261 23.44 -20.66 12.01
N MET A 262 23.30 -21.60 11.07
CA MET A 262 22.18 -21.61 10.10
C MET A 262 20.84 -21.93 10.78
N ARG A 263 20.81 -22.86 11.74
CA ARG A 263 19.61 -23.16 12.56
C ARG A 263 19.16 -21.93 13.34
N ASP A 264 20.09 -21.23 13.98
CA ASP A 264 19.82 -20.00 14.74
C ASP A 264 19.25 -18.88 13.86
N LEU A 265 19.75 -18.74 12.62
CA LEU A 265 19.20 -17.79 11.66
C LEU A 265 17.78 -18.16 11.23
N ARG A 266 17.54 -19.44 10.93
CA ARG A 266 16.21 -19.96 10.61
C ARG A 266 15.22 -19.78 11.76
N ALA A 267 15.63 -20.10 12.99
CA ALA A 267 14.80 -19.96 14.19
C ALA A 267 14.39 -18.50 14.44
N ARG A 268 15.24 -17.53 14.04
CA ARG A 268 14.94 -16.09 14.11
C ARG A 268 14.18 -15.54 12.91
N GLY A 269 13.84 -16.37 11.92
CA GLY A 269 13.23 -15.91 10.66
C GLY A 269 14.15 -15.01 9.82
N GLN A 270 15.47 -15.12 10.04
CA GLN A 270 16.46 -14.29 9.36
C GLN A 270 16.98 -14.96 8.09
N LEU A 271 17.35 -14.12 7.12
CA LEU A 271 17.95 -14.56 5.86
C LEU A 271 19.29 -15.22 6.14
N ILE A 272 19.51 -16.42 5.59
CA ILE A 272 20.79 -17.12 5.70
C ILE A 272 21.78 -16.51 4.69
N PRO A 273 22.88 -15.88 5.12
CA PRO A 273 23.89 -15.38 4.20
C PRO A 273 24.51 -16.53 3.40
N PHE A 274 24.72 -16.32 2.11
CA PHE A 274 25.30 -17.34 1.24
C PHE A 274 26.67 -17.81 1.73
N ASP A 275 27.51 -16.91 2.23
CA ASP A 275 28.84 -17.27 2.75
C ASP A 275 28.74 -18.20 3.97
N THR A 276 27.72 -18.03 4.81
CA THR A 276 27.46 -18.93 5.95
C THR A 276 27.07 -20.31 5.44
N ALA A 277 26.13 -20.38 4.48
CA ALA A 277 25.71 -21.65 3.88
C ALA A 277 26.88 -22.37 3.17
N LYS A 278 27.70 -21.61 2.43
CA LYS A 278 28.88 -22.11 1.73
C LYS A 278 29.95 -22.62 2.70
N SER A 279 30.20 -21.89 3.79
CA SER A 279 31.16 -22.33 4.82
C SER A 279 30.71 -23.61 5.51
N ALA A 280 29.42 -23.71 5.86
CA ALA A 280 28.83 -24.93 6.43
C ALA A 280 28.95 -26.12 5.46
N PHE A 281 28.67 -25.88 4.18
CA PHE A 281 28.85 -26.87 3.12
C PHE A 281 30.30 -27.34 2.98
N GLU A 282 31.26 -26.42 2.93
CA GLU A 282 32.68 -26.75 2.79
C GLU A 282 33.21 -27.49 4.02
N ALA A 283 32.76 -27.13 5.22
CA ALA A 283 33.08 -27.84 6.45
C ALA A 283 32.53 -29.27 6.44
N LEU A 284 31.23 -29.46 6.13
CA LEU A 284 30.62 -30.78 6.02
C LEU A 284 31.30 -31.64 4.95
N SER A 285 31.64 -31.05 3.80
CA SER A 285 32.38 -31.72 2.73
C SER A 285 33.77 -32.18 3.18
N ARG A 286 34.47 -31.38 3.99
CA ARG A 286 35.76 -31.74 4.57
C ARG A 286 35.63 -32.89 5.57
N ASP A 287 34.62 -32.83 6.43
CA ASP A 287 34.35 -33.85 7.45
C ASP A 287 33.95 -35.18 6.79
N LEU A 288 33.07 -35.16 5.78
CA LEU A 288 32.71 -36.35 4.98
C LEU A 288 33.89 -37.00 4.26
N LYS A 289 34.92 -36.23 3.85
CA LYS A 289 36.16 -36.79 3.27
C LYS A 289 37.08 -37.42 4.32
N GLY A 290 36.97 -37.00 5.57
CA GLY A 290 37.83 -37.40 6.68
C GLY A 290 37.43 -38.72 7.33
N TYR A 291 36.14 -39.05 7.31
CA TYR A 291 35.55 -40.17 8.03
C TYR A 291 34.69 -41.06 7.11
N SER A 292 34.53 -42.33 7.48
CA SER A 292 33.63 -43.22 6.73
C SER A 292 32.19 -43.04 7.21
N GLU A 293 31.21 -43.21 6.31
CA GLU A 293 29.78 -43.13 6.63
C GLU A 293 29.37 -44.14 7.72
N ASP A 294 29.92 -45.36 7.65
CA ASP A 294 29.65 -46.44 8.61
C ASP A 294 30.07 -46.08 10.04
N SER A 295 31.01 -45.13 10.19
CA SER A 295 31.48 -44.68 11.50
C SER A 295 30.63 -43.57 12.14
N LEU A 296 29.82 -42.82 11.38
CA LEU A 296 29.16 -41.59 11.86
C LEU A 296 27.81 -41.29 11.17
N PRO A 297 26.69 -41.90 11.61
CA PRO A 297 25.35 -41.61 11.08
C PRO A 297 24.91 -40.14 11.29
N GLU A 298 25.52 -39.44 12.25
CA GLU A 298 25.29 -38.01 12.51
C GLU A 298 25.60 -37.11 11.29
N LEU A 299 26.63 -37.46 10.49
CA LEU A 299 27.04 -36.66 9.32
C LEU A 299 26.01 -36.74 8.18
N GLU A 300 25.29 -37.85 8.06
CA GLU A 300 24.22 -38.00 7.07
C GLU A 300 23.01 -37.15 7.46
N GLY A 301 22.66 -37.12 8.75
CA GLY A 301 21.65 -36.20 9.28
C GLY A 301 21.99 -34.74 9.00
N LEU A 302 23.26 -34.34 9.19
CA LEU A 302 23.72 -32.99 8.85
C LEU A 302 23.62 -32.69 7.35
N ARG A 303 23.79 -33.67 6.47
CA ARG A 303 23.67 -33.48 5.01
C ARG A 303 22.24 -33.16 4.61
N GLU A 304 21.28 -33.94 5.09
CA GLU A 304 19.86 -33.70 4.84
C GLU A 304 19.41 -32.36 5.42
N GLU A 305 19.88 -32.06 6.63
CA GLU A 305 19.57 -30.79 7.25
C GLU A 305 20.18 -29.59 6.51
N LEU A 306 21.44 -29.69 6.03
CA LEU A 306 22.08 -28.62 5.27
C LEU A 306 21.27 -28.31 4.01
N TYR A 307 20.75 -29.35 3.35
CA TYR A 307 19.84 -29.21 2.22
C TYR A 307 18.56 -28.45 2.59
N LEU A 308 17.91 -28.83 3.70
CA LEU A 308 16.70 -28.14 4.18
C LEU A 308 16.98 -26.68 4.55
N LEU A 309 18.11 -26.39 5.20
CA LEU A 309 18.52 -25.04 5.56
C LEU A 309 18.89 -24.20 4.32
N ALA A 310 19.56 -24.78 3.33
CA ALA A 310 19.86 -24.10 2.07
C ALA A 310 18.57 -23.78 1.28
N ARG A 311 17.63 -24.73 1.21
CA ARG A 311 16.30 -24.52 0.59
C ARG A 311 15.50 -23.44 1.32
N TYR A 312 15.56 -23.42 2.64
CA TYR A 312 14.99 -22.34 3.45
C TYR A 312 15.64 -20.99 3.12
N GLY A 313 16.97 -20.93 3.03
CA GLY A 313 17.71 -19.71 2.66
C GLY A 313 17.26 -19.14 1.31
N LEU A 314 17.12 -19.99 0.29
CA LEU A 314 16.61 -19.61 -1.02
C LEU A 314 15.16 -19.08 -0.95
N SER A 315 14.25 -19.82 -0.33
CA SER A 315 12.84 -19.43 -0.19
C SER A 315 12.68 -18.12 0.59
N ALA A 316 13.45 -17.93 1.66
CA ALA A 316 13.48 -16.70 2.43
C ALA A 316 13.98 -15.51 1.58
N ALA A 317 15.01 -15.71 0.75
CA ALA A 317 15.52 -14.69 -0.16
C ALA A 317 14.46 -14.31 -1.22
N GLU A 318 13.81 -15.31 -1.84
CA GLU A 318 12.75 -15.10 -2.85
C GLU A 318 11.52 -14.38 -2.26
N SER A 319 11.13 -14.71 -1.03
CA SER A 319 10.05 -14.04 -0.31
C SER A 319 10.39 -12.57 0.00
N GLN A 320 11.61 -12.31 0.50
CA GLN A 320 12.06 -10.93 0.74
C GLN A 320 12.17 -10.13 -0.56
N TYR A 321 12.67 -10.73 -1.63
CA TYR A 321 12.74 -10.11 -2.96
C TYR A 321 11.34 -9.75 -3.45
N SER A 322 10.38 -10.68 -3.35
CA SER A 322 8.99 -10.44 -3.78
C SER A 322 8.33 -9.31 -2.98
N ARG A 323 8.59 -9.24 -1.67
CA ARG A 323 8.13 -8.15 -0.79
C ARG A 323 8.74 -6.80 -1.17
N LEU A 324 10.06 -6.75 -1.43
CA LEU A 324 10.75 -5.52 -1.84
C LEU A 324 10.34 -5.09 -3.26
N SER A 325 10.29 -6.03 -4.20
CA SER A 325 9.83 -5.79 -5.57
C SER A 325 8.41 -5.23 -5.57
N SER A 326 7.50 -5.83 -4.79
CA SER A 326 6.16 -5.26 -4.56
C SER A 326 6.27 -3.85 -3.97
N ARG A 327 7.08 -3.62 -2.94
CA ARG A 327 7.19 -2.30 -2.32
C ARG A 327 7.71 -1.23 -3.29
N VAL A 328 8.63 -1.58 -4.20
CA VAL A 328 9.13 -0.70 -5.27
C VAL A 328 8.03 -0.48 -6.32
N PHE A 329 7.44 -1.55 -6.84
CA PHE A 329 6.39 -1.50 -7.86
C PHE A 329 5.13 -0.75 -7.41
N PHE A 330 4.70 -0.95 -6.16
CA PHE A 330 3.54 -0.28 -5.56
C PHE A 330 3.87 1.13 -5.02
N GLY A 331 5.16 1.46 -4.87
CA GLY A 331 5.62 2.69 -4.21
C GLY A 331 5.96 3.84 -5.15
N TRP A 332 6.32 3.55 -6.40
CA TRP A 332 6.78 4.54 -7.38
C TRP A 332 6.17 4.28 -8.76
N ALA A 333 5.94 5.33 -9.55
CA ALA A 333 5.75 5.19 -11.00
C ALA A 333 7.04 4.64 -11.64
N SER A 334 6.96 3.98 -12.80
CA SER A 334 8.08 3.18 -13.33
C SER A 334 9.36 3.99 -13.62
N GLU A 335 10.45 3.31 -14.02
CA GLU A 335 11.80 3.86 -14.11
C GLU A 335 11.91 5.17 -14.90
N SER A 336 11.02 5.36 -15.89
CA SER A 336 10.97 6.56 -16.75
C SER A 336 10.23 7.75 -16.14
N GLY A 337 9.41 7.54 -15.10
CA GLY A 337 8.57 8.55 -14.50
C GLY A 337 9.35 9.51 -13.59
N ALA A 338 9.01 10.80 -13.64
CA ALA A 338 9.47 11.77 -12.67
C ALA A 338 9.02 11.35 -11.26
N VAL A 339 9.97 11.27 -10.33
CA VAL A 339 9.69 10.94 -8.92
C VAL A 339 8.92 12.11 -8.30
N ALA A 340 7.62 11.91 -8.04
CA ALA A 340 6.80 12.88 -7.32
C ALA A 340 7.36 13.21 -5.93
N PRO A 341 7.20 14.46 -5.44
CA PRO A 341 7.81 14.94 -4.20
C PRO A 341 7.27 14.23 -2.95
N THR A 342 5.97 13.91 -2.92
CA THR A 342 5.33 13.34 -1.74
C THR A 342 4.87 11.90 -1.99
N SER A 343 4.67 11.14 -0.92
CA SER A 343 4.12 9.77 -1.01
C SER A 343 2.71 9.74 -1.61
N MET A 344 1.92 10.80 -1.42
CA MET A 344 0.59 10.93 -2.01
C MET A 344 0.68 11.27 -3.50
N GLY A 345 1.62 12.16 -3.88
CA GLY A 345 1.94 12.44 -5.28
C GLY A 345 2.44 11.20 -6.03
N GLN A 346 3.19 10.32 -5.36
CA GLN A 346 3.59 9.03 -5.95
C GLN A 346 2.40 8.10 -6.20
N ALA A 347 1.41 8.09 -5.31
CA ALA A 347 0.19 7.31 -5.52
C ALA A 347 -0.63 7.87 -6.70
N ALA A 348 -0.72 9.20 -6.81
CA ALA A 348 -1.34 9.88 -7.95
C ALA A 348 -0.61 9.59 -9.26
N ALA A 349 0.70 9.77 -9.30
CA ALA A 349 1.55 9.50 -10.46
C ALA A 349 1.42 8.04 -10.92
N ARG A 350 1.33 7.08 -9.98
CA ARG A 350 1.14 5.66 -10.31
C ARG A 350 -0.21 5.38 -10.99
N LEU A 351 -1.28 6.03 -10.55
CA LEU A 351 -2.59 5.90 -11.20
C LEU A 351 -2.54 6.39 -12.65
N GLN A 352 -1.91 7.55 -12.89
CA GLN A 352 -1.70 8.07 -14.24
C GLN A 352 -0.85 7.12 -15.09
N HIS A 353 0.23 6.63 -14.50
CA HIS A 353 1.19 5.75 -15.15
C HIS A 353 0.59 4.40 -15.54
N TYR A 354 -0.32 3.85 -14.72
CA TYR A 354 -1.02 2.61 -15.03
C TYR A 354 -1.80 2.70 -16.35
N GLY A 355 -2.59 3.77 -16.53
CA GLY A 355 -3.34 4.00 -17.76
C GLY A 355 -2.42 4.13 -18.98
N PHE A 356 -1.30 4.82 -18.79
CA PHE A 356 -0.34 5.04 -19.88
C PHE A 356 0.48 3.79 -20.25
N GLU A 357 1.03 3.06 -19.28
CA GLU A 357 1.83 1.87 -19.57
C GLU A 357 0.98 0.77 -20.22
N ARG A 358 -0.19 0.50 -19.63
CA ARG A 358 -1.03 -0.61 -20.05
C ARG A 358 -1.78 -0.33 -21.34
N TYR A 359 -2.33 0.89 -21.48
CA TYR A 359 -3.25 1.21 -22.57
C TYR A 359 -2.84 2.44 -23.40
N ARG A 360 -1.71 3.09 -23.10
CA ARG A 360 -1.34 4.40 -23.68
C ARG A 360 -2.40 5.49 -23.45
N MET A 361 -3.24 5.33 -22.42
CA MET A 361 -4.26 6.29 -22.04
C MET A 361 -3.71 7.35 -21.09
N GLN A 362 -4.04 8.62 -21.35
CA GLN A 362 -3.87 9.69 -20.37
C GLN A 362 -5.08 9.69 -19.44
N MET A 363 -4.89 9.28 -18.18
CA MET A 363 -6.00 9.05 -17.25
C MET A 363 -6.77 10.35 -16.99
N ASP A 364 -6.14 11.52 -16.96
CA ASP A 364 -6.81 12.82 -16.80
C ASP A 364 -7.86 13.11 -17.88
N LEU A 365 -7.63 12.68 -19.13
CA LEU A 365 -8.55 12.90 -20.25
C LEU A 365 -9.68 11.86 -20.28
N VAL A 366 -9.35 10.62 -19.93
CA VAL A 366 -10.25 9.47 -19.98
C VAL A 366 -11.19 9.45 -18.78
N TRP A 367 -10.70 9.78 -17.60
CA TRP A 367 -11.40 9.57 -16.33
C TRP A 367 -12.77 10.26 -16.23
N PRO A 368 -12.97 11.55 -16.60
CA PRO A 368 -14.28 12.19 -16.51
C PRO A 368 -15.36 11.52 -17.38
N ARG A 369 -14.95 10.98 -18.55
CA ARG A 369 -15.86 10.26 -19.46
C ARG A 369 -16.16 8.86 -18.93
N LEU A 370 -15.14 8.19 -18.40
CA LEU A 370 -15.27 6.90 -17.74
C LEU A 370 -16.23 6.99 -16.54
N GLN A 371 -16.18 8.06 -15.76
CA GLN A 371 -17.08 8.29 -14.62
C GLN A 371 -18.55 8.27 -15.03
N GLN A 372 -18.90 8.82 -16.19
CA GLN A 372 -20.29 8.79 -16.71
C GLN A 372 -20.77 7.36 -17.00
N LEU A 373 -19.87 6.48 -17.43
CA LEU A 373 -20.19 5.08 -17.67
C LEU A 373 -20.26 4.29 -16.36
N THR A 374 -19.33 4.55 -15.44
CA THR A 374 -19.36 3.93 -14.11
C THR A 374 -20.65 4.25 -13.36
N ALA A 375 -21.20 5.47 -13.54
CA ALA A 375 -22.46 5.91 -12.94
C ALA A 375 -23.67 5.04 -13.35
N LYS A 376 -23.60 4.35 -14.50
CA LYS A 376 -24.65 3.41 -14.93
C LYS A 376 -24.64 2.12 -14.11
N ASN A 377 -23.51 1.77 -13.50
CA ASN A 377 -23.37 0.61 -12.62
C ASN A 377 -23.42 1.07 -11.16
N GLU A 378 -24.59 0.94 -10.52
CA GLU A 378 -24.82 1.41 -9.14
C GLU A 378 -23.85 0.76 -8.13
N THR A 379 -23.56 -0.54 -8.29
CA THR A 379 -22.64 -1.28 -7.41
C THR A 379 -21.23 -0.71 -7.50
N PHE A 380 -20.73 -0.51 -8.72
CA PHE A 380 -19.39 0.01 -8.92
C PHE A 380 -19.29 1.48 -8.45
N THR A 381 -20.32 2.28 -8.72
CA THR A 381 -20.43 3.67 -8.25
C THR A 381 -20.36 3.75 -6.74
N LYS A 382 -21.03 2.85 -6.01
CA LYS A 382 -20.95 2.79 -4.54
C LYS A 382 -19.52 2.51 -4.05
N ILE A 383 -18.81 1.56 -4.66
CA ILE A 383 -17.43 1.22 -4.29
C ILE A 383 -16.49 2.41 -4.57
N LEU A 384 -16.62 3.03 -5.74
CA LEU A 384 -15.81 4.18 -6.13
C LEU A 384 -16.05 5.38 -5.22
N ASN A 385 -17.32 5.73 -4.97
CA ASN A 385 -17.69 6.82 -4.07
C ASN A 385 -17.24 6.57 -2.63
N GLN A 386 -17.27 5.31 -2.18
CA GLN A 386 -16.77 4.95 -0.86
C GLN A 386 -15.25 5.14 -0.76
N ALA A 387 -14.49 4.68 -1.76
CA ALA A 387 -13.04 4.87 -1.81
C ALA A 387 -12.67 6.36 -1.85
N GLN A 388 -13.36 7.14 -2.69
CA GLN A 388 -13.19 8.60 -2.77
C GLN A 388 -13.54 9.28 -1.44
N SER A 389 -14.65 8.92 -0.80
CA SER A 389 -15.06 9.53 0.47
C SER A 389 -14.05 9.26 1.60
N ARG A 390 -13.42 8.08 1.62
CA ARG A 390 -12.34 7.76 2.58
C ARG A 390 -11.10 8.63 2.34
N LEU A 391 -10.74 8.85 1.09
CA LEU A 391 -9.64 9.75 0.72
C LEU A 391 -9.93 11.19 1.16
N ASP A 392 -11.10 11.72 0.81
CA ASP A 392 -11.50 13.09 1.13
C ASP A 392 -11.60 13.34 2.64
N PHE A 393 -12.14 12.38 3.38
CA PHE A 393 -12.15 12.40 4.84
C PHE A 393 -10.73 12.49 5.42
N ALA A 394 -9.82 11.64 4.94
CA ALA A 394 -8.44 11.60 5.45
C ALA A 394 -7.69 12.90 5.16
N VAL A 395 -7.82 13.44 3.94
CA VAL A 395 -7.23 14.73 3.55
C VAL A 395 -7.76 15.87 4.43
N THR A 396 -9.08 15.91 4.66
CA THR A 396 -9.70 16.93 5.51
C THR A 396 -9.17 16.85 6.94
N MET A 397 -9.05 15.65 7.51
CA MET A 397 -8.51 15.45 8.86
C MET A 397 -7.03 15.83 8.96
N THR A 398 -6.21 15.51 7.94
CA THR A 398 -4.80 15.94 7.89
C THR A 398 -4.67 17.46 8.01
N PHE A 399 -5.39 18.20 7.16
CA PHE A 399 -5.34 19.68 7.21
C PHE A 399 -5.96 20.25 8.47
N GLY A 400 -7.08 19.68 8.91
CA GLY A 400 -7.74 20.08 10.14
C GLY A 400 -6.83 19.98 11.36
N PHE A 401 -6.15 18.85 11.54
CA PHE A 401 -5.19 18.69 12.64
C PHE A 401 -3.94 19.53 12.45
N ALA A 402 -3.45 19.72 11.22
CA ALA A 402 -2.32 20.61 10.96
C ALA A 402 -2.66 22.07 11.34
N LEU A 403 -3.87 22.54 10.99
CA LEU A 403 -4.34 23.87 11.35
C LEU A 403 -4.53 24.01 12.86
N THR A 404 -5.17 23.02 13.51
CA THR A 404 -5.25 22.94 14.98
C THR A 404 -3.86 23.04 15.60
N ALA A 405 -2.89 22.27 15.09
CA ALA A 405 -1.53 22.28 15.62
C ALA A 405 -0.88 23.66 15.48
N LEU A 406 -1.03 24.33 14.34
CA LEU A 406 -0.51 25.68 14.11
C LEU A 406 -1.16 26.71 15.03
N VAL A 407 -2.49 26.68 15.17
CA VAL A 407 -3.24 27.59 16.03
C VAL A 407 -2.80 27.44 17.48
N TRP A 408 -2.76 26.21 18.01
CA TRP A 408 -2.37 25.97 19.41
C TRP A 408 -0.88 26.20 19.67
N THR A 409 0.00 25.96 18.68
CA THR A 409 1.43 26.28 18.80
C THR A 409 1.64 27.79 19.00
N TRP A 410 0.79 28.61 18.41
CA TRP A 410 0.86 30.07 18.54
C TRP A 410 0.07 30.60 19.75
N LEU A 411 -1.13 30.04 19.99
CA LEU A 411 -2.04 30.51 21.04
C LEU A 411 -1.54 30.15 22.45
N ALA A 412 -0.99 28.95 22.65
CA ALA A 412 -0.51 28.49 23.96
C ALA A 412 0.53 29.45 24.58
N PRO A 413 1.62 29.85 23.89
CA PRO A 413 2.59 30.78 24.47
C PRO A 413 2.07 32.23 24.55
N ALA A 414 1.05 32.61 23.77
CA ALA A 414 0.52 33.97 23.78
C ALA A 414 -0.39 34.27 24.98
N TYR A 415 -1.08 33.24 25.50
CA TYR A 415 -2.04 33.36 26.61
C TYR A 415 -1.62 32.57 27.86
N GLY A 416 -0.63 31.69 27.76
CA GLY A 416 -0.10 30.93 28.89
C GLY A 416 0.74 31.80 29.82
N GLU A 417 0.30 31.94 31.08
CA GLU A 417 1.07 32.61 32.13
C GLU A 417 2.33 31.80 32.55
N SER A 418 2.39 30.51 32.19
CA SER A 418 3.46 29.59 32.56
C SER A 418 3.72 28.63 31.40
N THR A 419 4.97 28.38 30.99
CA THR A 419 5.28 27.38 29.95
C THR A 419 5.18 25.96 30.52
N SER A 420 4.01 25.59 31.03
CA SER A 420 3.75 24.27 31.58
C SER A 420 3.70 23.24 30.43
N PRO A 421 4.25 22.02 30.60
CA PRO A 421 4.16 20.98 29.57
C PRO A 421 2.73 20.64 29.14
N VAL A 422 1.74 20.91 30.00
CA VAL A 422 0.32 20.70 29.73
C VAL A 422 -0.20 21.62 28.63
N GLU A 423 0.33 22.83 28.51
CA GLU A 423 -0.10 23.82 27.50
C GLU A 423 0.42 23.49 26.10
N VAL A 424 1.57 22.82 25.99
CA VAL A 424 2.16 22.42 24.69
C VAL A 424 1.62 21.06 24.21
N ALA A 425 1.08 20.25 25.12
CA ALA A 425 0.57 18.91 24.82
C ALA A 425 -0.46 18.84 23.68
N PRO A 426 -1.47 19.75 23.58
CA PRO A 426 -2.44 19.74 22.48
C PRO A 426 -1.80 19.96 21.11
N SER A 427 -0.81 20.86 21.03
CA SER A 427 -0.08 21.15 19.78
C SER A 427 0.69 19.92 19.30
N PHE A 428 1.39 19.24 20.22
CA PHE A 428 2.12 18.01 19.89
C PHE A 428 1.19 16.87 19.48
N ALA A 429 0.06 16.71 20.19
CA ALA A 429 -0.95 15.73 19.85
C ALA A 429 -1.55 15.99 18.46
N ALA A 430 -1.87 17.24 18.14
CA ALA A 430 -2.40 17.63 16.84
C ALA A 430 -1.39 17.41 15.71
N TRP A 431 -0.09 17.72 15.90
CA TRP A 431 0.96 17.38 14.93
C TRP A 431 1.07 15.88 14.68
N THR A 432 1.04 15.09 15.76
CA THR A 432 1.11 13.63 15.67
C THR A 432 -0.08 13.07 14.89
N LEU A 433 -1.29 13.56 15.17
CA LEU A 433 -2.50 13.17 14.47
C LEU A 433 -2.48 13.61 13.01
N ALA A 434 -1.99 14.81 12.69
CA ALA A 434 -1.86 15.27 11.30
C ALA A 434 -0.93 14.34 10.49
N ILE A 435 0.20 13.92 11.05
CA ILE A 435 1.13 12.97 10.43
C ILE A 435 0.46 11.61 10.23
N LEU A 436 -0.25 11.11 11.24
CA LEU A 436 -0.97 9.83 11.17
C LEU A 436 -2.05 9.87 10.07
N PHE A 437 -2.87 10.92 10.04
CA PHE A 437 -3.90 11.09 9.01
C PHE A 437 -3.32 11.29 7.62
N TYR A 438 -2.13 11.90 7.49
CA TYR A 438 -1.43 11.95 6.20
C TYR A 438 -1.06 10.55 5.70
N GLN A 439 -0.59 9.66 6.59
CA GLN A 439 -0.32 8.26 6.21
C GLN A 439 -1.61 7.53 5.81
N VAL A 440 -2.72 7.79 6.51
CA VAL A 440 -4.05 7.30 6.13
C VAL A 440 -4.46 7.82 4.76
N ALA A 441 -4.26 9.11 4.47
CA ALA A 441 -4.60 9.72 3.19
C ALA A 441 -3.81 9.06 2.05
N VAL A 442 -2.51 8.80 2.23
CA VAL A 442 -1.68 8.06 1.26
C VAL A 442 -2.24 6.65 1.01
N TRP A 443 -2.64 5.94 2.06
CA TRP A 443 -3.22 4.60 1.91
C TRP A 443 -4.60 4.63 1.23
N ALA A 444 -5.47 5.56 1.63
CA ALA A 444 -6.77 5.76 1.02
C ALA A 444 -6.66 6.14 -0.46
N TYR A 445 -5.64 6.93 -0.83
CA TYR A 445 -5.35 7.27 -2.22
C TYR A 445 -5.00 6.03 -3.03
N ARG A 446 -4.13 5.15 -2.51
CA ARG A 446 -3.76 3.90 -3.20
C ARG A 446 -4.98 3.02 -3.46
N ASN A 447 -5.85 2.86 -2.46
CA ASN A 447 -7.10 2.11 -2.63
C ASN A 447 -8.01 2.76 -3.67
N TYR A 448 -8.14 4.09 -3.66
CA TYR A 448 -8.89 4.82 -4.69
C TYR A 448 -8.29 4.60 -6.08
N GLY A 449 -6.95 4.60 -6.19
CA GLY A 449 -6.23 4.29 -7.42
C GLY A 449 -6.50 2.88 -7.92
N GLU A 450 -6.47 1.87 -7.06
CA GLU A 450 -6.76 0.47 -7.42
C GLU A 450 -8.20 0.28 -7.92
N VAL A 451 -9.17 0.89 -7.25
CA VAL A 451 -10.58 0.90 -7.71
C VAL A 451 -10.69 1.63 -9.05
N SER A 452 -9.97 2.73 -9.23
CA SER A 452 -9.98 3.50 -10.49
C SER A 452 -9.34 2.72 -11.64
N CYS A 453 -8.25 2.00 -11.41
CA CYS A 453 -7.65 1.08 -12.37
C CYS A 453 -8.61 -0.05 -12.74
N SER A 454 -9.32 -0.61 -11.75
CA SER A 454 -10.33 -1.64 -11.99
C SER A 454 -11.51 -1.11 -12.82
N ALA A 455 -11.89 0.16 -12.60
CA ALA A 455 -12.90 0.85 -13.41
C ALA A 455 -12.44 0.98 -14.86
N LEU A 456 -11.18 1.39 -15.05
CA LEU A 456 -10.57 1.53 -16.37
C LEU A 456 -10.55 0.19 -17.10
N ASP A 457 -10.08 -0.86 -16.43
CA ASP A 457 -10.03 -2.20 -16.99
C ASP A 457 -11.43 -2.70 -17.39
N HIS A 458 -12.46 -2.42 -16.59
CA HIS A 458 -13.80 -2.90 -16.86
C HIS A 458 -14.52 -2.11 -17.96
N PHE A 459 -14.47 -0.78 -17.92
CA PHE A 459 -15.33 0.10 -18.74
C PHE A 459 -14.63 0.70 -19.98
N ARG A 460 -13.35 0.38 -20.24
CA ARG A 460 -12.63 0.95 -21.39
C ARG A 460 -13.27 0.66 -22.75
N PHE A 461 -13.77 -0.55 -22.99
CA PHE A 461 -14.41 -0.89 -24.26
C PHE A 461 -15.79 -0.23 -24.41
N ASP A 462 -16.53 -0.12 -23.31
CA ASP A 462 -17.79 0.64 -23.28
C ASP A 462 -17.54 2.12 -23.60
N LEU A 463 -16.40 2.65 -23.16
CA LEU A 463 -15.98 4.00 -23.49
C LEU A 463 -15.67 4.17 -24.98
N LEU A 464 -14.98 3.22 -25.61
CA LEU A 464 -14.77 3.26 -27.06
C LEU A 464 -16.09 3.26 -27.83
N GLN A 465 -17.05 2.42 -27.42
CA GLN A 465 -18.39 2.40 -28.03
C GLN A 465 -19.14 3.71 -27.82
N ALA A 466 -19.07 4.30 -26.63
CA ALA A 466 -19.68 5.60 -26.32
C ALA A 466 -19.04 6.76 -27.10
N LEU A 467 -17.77 6.63 -27.46
CA LEU A 467 -17.04 7.55 -28.34
C LEU A 467 -17.26 7.26 -29.83
N HIS A 468 -18.07 6.25 -30.16
CA HIS A 468 -18.30 5.77 -31.53
C HIS A 468 -17.01 5.36 -32.27
N LEU A 469 -16.02 4.89 -31.52
CA LEU A 469 -14.78 4.35 -32.06
C LEU A 469 -14.95 2.84 -32.35
N LYS A 470 -14.28 2.37 -33.40
CA LYS A 470 -14.25 0.93 -33.73
C LYS A 470 -13.54 0.17 -32.61
N LEU A 471 -14.10 -0.98 -32.21
CA LEU A 471 -13.48 -1.86 -31.24
C LEU A 471 -12.19 -2.48 -31.81
N PRO A 472 -11.06 -2.42 -31.08
CA PRO A 472 -9.79 -2.98 -31.53
C PRO A 472 -9.85 -4.51 -31.56
N THR A 473 -9.13 -5.12 -32.51
CA THR A 473 -9.06 -6.58 -32.67
C THR A 473 -8.00 -7.22 -31.77
N ASN A 474 -7.02 -6.45 -31.32
CA ASN A 474 -5.91 -6.91 -30.49
C ASN A 474 -5.39 -5.78 -29.57
N SER A 475 -4.51 -6.15 -28.63
CA SER A 475 -3.95 -5.23 -27.62
C SER A 475 -3.09 -4.11 -28.22
N ALA A 476 -2.36 -4.37 -29.30
CA ALA A 476 -1.55 -3.34 -29.97
C ALA A 476 -2.45 -2.28 -30.62
N GLU A 477 -3.47 -2.70 -31.37
CA GLU A 477 -4.47 -1.81 -31.97
C GLU A 477 -5.24 -1.01 -30.90
N GLU A 478 -5.53 -1.62 -29.73
CA GLU A 478 -6.12 -0.91 -28.59
C GLU A 478 -5.21 0.24 -28.12
N ARG A 479 -3.92 -0.02 -27.92
CA ARG A 479 -2.96 0.99 -27.45
C ARG A 479 -2.80 2.12 -28.44
N ASP A 480 -2.67 1.80 -29.73
CA ASP A 480 -2.53 2.80 -30.80
C ASP A 480 -3.79 3.68 -30.90
N LEU A 481 -4.98 3.09 -30.77
CA LEU A 481 -6.25 3.81 -30.79
C LEU A 481 -6.37 4.79 -29.62
N TRP A 482 -6.01 4.36 -28.41
CA TRP A 482 -6.05 5.22 -27.23
C TRP A 482 -5.01 6.33 -27.27
N GLU A 483 -3.81 6.03 -27.76
CA GLU A 483 -2.75 7.03 -27.95
C GLU A 483 -3.20 8.10 -28.96
N LEU A 484 -3.72 7.67 -30.11
CA LEU A 484 -4.26 8.56 -31.14
C LEU A 484 -5.38 9.43 -30.56
N TRP A 485 -6.36 8.83 -29.89
CA TRP A 485 -7.48 9.56 -29.30
C TRP A 485 -7.03 10.54 -28.23
N CYS A 486 -6.08 10.19 -27.35
CA CYS A 486 -5.58 11.11 -26.33
C CYS A 486 -4.83 12.29 -26.97
N ASN A 487 -4.06 12.04 -28.04
CA ASN A 487 -3.37 13.08 -28.79
C ASN A 487 -4.38 14.01 -29.49
N GLU A 488 -5.40 13.46 -30.15
CA GLU A 488 -6.48 14.23 -30.76
C GLU A 488 -7.30 15.01 -29.74
N ALA A 489 -7.72 14.39 -28.63
CA ALA A 489 -8.49 15.06 -27.57
C ALA A 489 -7.70 16.21 -26.94
N ARG A 490 -6.37 16.07 -26.83
CA ARG A 490 -5.49 17.14 -26.37
C ARG A 490 -5.42 18.30 -27.37
N LEU A 491 -5.28 18.01 -28.66
CA LEU A 491 -5.29 19.02 -29.72
C LEU A 491 -6.66 19.70 -29.83
N LEU A 492 -7.74 18.92 -29.86
CA LEU A 492 -9.11 19.40 -29.98
C LEU A 492 -9.59 20.14 -28.73
N GLY A 493 -9.05 19.88 -27.54
CA GLY A 493 -9.31 20.71 -26.36
C GLY A 493 -8.99 22.19 -26.62
N GLU A 494 -8.01 22.47 -27.48
CA GLU A 494 -7.69 23.84 -27.93
C GLU A 494 -8.68 24.34 -28.99
N TYR A 495 -9.13 23.47 -29.92
CA TYR A 495 -10.02 23.85 -31.04
C TYR A 495 -11.53 23.81 -30.76
N ALA A 496 -12.00 23.03 -29.77
CA ALA A 496 -13.41 22.85 -29.44
C ALA A 496 -14.09 24.14 -28.95
N SER A 497 -13.30 25.17 -28.62
CA SER A 497 -13.79 26.52 -28.37
C SER A 497 -14.45 27.18 -29.60
N ASN A 498 -14.22 26.67 -30.82
CA ASN A 498 -14.67 27.27 -32.08
C ASN A 498 -15.61 26.40 -32.92
N TYR A 499 -16.14 25.29 -32.39
CA TYR A 499 -17.11 24.49 -33.14
C TYR A 499 -18.49 25.14 -33.10
N GLU A 500 -18.89 25.77 -34.21
CA GLU A 500 -20.27 26.17 -34.44
C GLU A 500 -21.04 24.98 -35.02
N HIS A 501 -22.09 24.53 -34.31
CA HIS A 501 -23.00 23.55 -34.87
C HIS A 501 -23.60 24.14 -36.15
N PRO A 502 -23.54 23.42 -37.30
CA PRO A 502 -24.19 23.90 -38.51
C PRO A 502 -25.68 24.13 -38.20
N PRO A 503 -26.26 25.27 -38.63
CA PRO A 503 -27.65 25.59 -38.35
C PRO A 503 -28.53 24.46 -38.89
N ASN A 504 -29.41 23.93 -38.02
CA ASN A 504 -30.28 22.79 -38.27
C ASN A 504 -30.84 22.81 -39.70
N SER A 505 -30.38 21.87 -40.54
CA SER A 505 -30.88 21.62 -41.89
C SER A 505 -32.08 20.71 -41.88
#